data_AF-A0A8T5W7V7-F1
#
_entry.id   AF-A0A8T5W7V7-F1
#
_cell.length_a   1.000
_cell.length_b   1.000
_cell.length_c   1.000
_cell.angle_alpha   90.00
_cell.angle_beta   90.00
_cell.angle_gamma   90.00
#
_symmetry.space_group_name_H-M   'P 1'
#
loop_
_entity.id
_entity.type
_entity.pdbx_description
1 polymer ?
#
loop_
_entity_poly.entity_id
_entity_poly.type
_entity_poly.pdbx_seq_one_letter_code
_entity_poly.pdbx_strand_id
1 'polypeptide(L)'
;GGIHLDSIFPNNTILRKYMMFDWDHNEVREVEWVLGSCMMVRRKAIEQVGMLDENFVLYFEDQDWCYRMWKHGWKIYYVPQAQMIHYYQRRSAKQFLNVLTWTHIKSMLYFFKKHYLQFPLSAHRKGAGVSARRKEGTL
;
A
#
# COMPACT_ATOMS: atom_id res chain seq x y z
N GLY A 1 9.23 -22.81 9.26
CA GLY A 1 7.96 -22.22 9.72
C GLY A 1 8.26 -20.82 10.21
N GLY A 2 7.67 -19.80 9.60
CA GLY A 2 7.81 -18.43 10.08
C GLY A 2 6.89 -18.19 11.26
N ILE A 3 7.30 -17.35 12.21
CA ILE A 3 6.45 -16.91 13.31
C ILE A 3 5.45 -15.91 12.73
N HIS A 4 4.21 -16.34 12.56
CA HIS A 4 3.12 -15.53 12.02
C HIS A 4 2.48 -14.75 13.16
N LEU A 5 2.64 -13.42 13.20
CA LEU A 5 2.12 -12.56 14.28
C LEU A 5 0.60 -12.68 14.45
N ASP A 6 -0.12 -12.94 13.37
CA ASP A 6 -1.56 -13.23 13.34
C ASP A 6 -1.92 -14.56 14.01
N SER A 7 -1.01 -15.55 14.02
CA SER A 7 -1.22 -16.80 14.75
C SER A 7 -1.05 -16.65 16.26
N ILE A 8 -0.23 -15.69 16.70
CA ILE A 8 0.02 -15.43 18.13
C ILE A 8 -1.02 -14.45 18.69
N PHE A 9 -1.48 -13.48 17.89
CA PHE A 9 -2.45 -12.46 18.30
C PHE A 9 -3.67 -12.42 17.35
N PRO A 10 -4.47 -13.50 17.28
CA PRO A 10 -5.53 -13.66 16.28
C PRO A 10 -6.67 -12.64 16.40
N ASN A 11 -6.87 -12.07 17.59
CA ASN A 11 -7.93 -11.10 17.89
C ASN A 11 -7.46 -9.63 17.88
N ASN A 12 -6.22 -9.35 17.44
CA ASN A 12 -5.75 -7.97 17.35
C ASN A 12 -6.35 -7.29 16.10
N THR A 13 -7.33 -6.41 16.32
CA THR A 13 -8.05 -5.69 15.25
C THR A 13 -7.12 -4.89 14.34
N ILE A 14 -6.01 -4.34 14.87
CA ILE A 14 -5.04 -3.58 14.08
C ILE A 14 -4.31 -4.51 13.11
N LEU A 15 -3.81 -5.64 13.61
CA LEU A 15 -3.12 -6.63 12.79
C LEU A 15 -4.07 -7.25 11.75
N ARG A 16 -5.30 -7.58 12.13
CA ARG A 16 -6.31 -8.11 11.20
C ARG A 16 -6.62 -7.13 10.07
N LYS A 17 -6.80 -5.85 10.39
CA LYS A 17 -7.05 -4.80 9.40
C LYS A 17 -5.83 -4.57 8.50
N TYR A 18 -4.63 -4.57 9.06
CA TYR A 18 -3.39 -4.44 8.30
C TYR A 18 -3.19 -5.61 7.32
N MET A 19 -3.53 -6.83 7.74
CA MET A 19 -3.50 -8.04 6.92
C MET A 19 -4.74 -8.16 6.00
N MET A 20 -5.66 -7.19 6.04
CA MET A 20 -6.90 -7.14 5.27
C MET A 20 -7.83 -8.35 5.51
N PHE A 21 -7.74 -8.99 6.68
CA PHE A 21 -8.58 -10.14 7.08
C PHE A 21 -9.98 -9.75 7.55
N ASP A 22 -10.29 -8.45 7.54
CA ASP A 22 -11.60 -7.90 7.88
C ASP A 22 -12.50 -7.72 6.64
N TRP A 23 -12.10 -8.26 5.48
CA TRP A 23 -12.78 -8.03 4.21
C TRP A 23 -12.67 -9.20 3.21
N ASP A 24 -13.73 -9.39 2.42
CA ASP A 24 -13.92 -10.49 1.46
C ASP A 24 -13.21 -10.27 0.10
N HIS A 25 -12.55 -9.12 -0.11
CA HIS A 25 -11.84 -8.78 -1.35
C HIS A 25 -12.67 -8.85 -2.66
N ASN A 26 -13.98 -9.06 -2.59
CA ASN A 26 -14.88 -9.14 -3.75
C ASN A 26 -15.52 -7.80 -4.12
N GLU A 27 -15.19 -6.72 -3.41
CA GLU A 27 -15.77 -5.40 -3.60
C GLU A 27 -14.73 -4.37 -4.07
N VAL A 28 -15.18 -3.26 -4.66
CA VAL A 28 -14.28 -2.12 -4.91
C VAL A 28 -14.06 -1.39 -3.59
N ARG A 29 -12.80 -1.13 -3.22
CA ARG A 29 -12.48 -0.49 -1.94
C ARG A 29 -11.35 0.52 -2.06
N GLU A 30 -11.49 1.63 -1.34
CA GLU A 30 -10.40 2.59 -1.16
C GLU A 30 -9.32 1.96 -0.25
N VAL A 31 -8.07 1.96 -0.71
CA VAL A 31 -6.91 1.36 -0.03
C VAL A 31 -5.74 2.34 -0.03
N GLU A 32 -4.71 2.08 0.76
CA GLU A 32 -3.54 2.94 0.84
C GLU A 32 -2.63 2.83 -0.40
N TRP A 33 -2.51 1.63 -0.97
CA TRP A 33 -1.71 1.36 -2.17
C TRP A 33 -2.12 0.06 -2.85
N VAL A 34 -1.72 -0.12 -4.12
CA VAL A 34 -1.87 -1.36 -4.89
C VAL A 34 -0.57 -1.67 -5.63
N LEU A 35 -0.36 -2.92 -6.02
CA LEU A 35 0.81 -3.34 -6.79
C LEU A 35 0.77 -2.74 -8.21
N GLY A 36 1.88 -2.16 -8.64
CA GLY A 36 2.07 -1.56 -9.97
C GLY A 36 1.97 -2.58 -11.10
N SER A 37 2.15 -3.87 -10.80
CA SER A 37 1.96 -4.96 -11.77
C SER A 37 0.62 -4.88 -12.50
N CYS A 38 -0.45 -4.43 -11.84
CA CYS A 38 -1.77 -4.24 -12.46
C CYS A 38 -2.40 -2.95 -11.95
N MET A 39 -2.02 -1.81 -12.54
CA MET A 39 -2.47 -0.49 -12.12
C MET A 39 -2.90 0.35 -13.32
N MET A 40 -3.99 1.11 -13.15
CA MET A 40 -4.41 2.14 -14.09
C MET A 40 -4.44 3.49 -13.38
N VAL A 41 -3.79 4.49 -13.97
CA VAL A 41 -3.62 5.81 -13.37
C VAL A 41 -4.14 6.88 -14.31
N ARG A 42 -4.87 7.85 -13.76
CA ARG A 42 -5.35 9.00 -14.53
C ARG A 42 -4.16 9.86 -14.97
N ARG A 43 -4.11 10.26 -16.23
CA ARG A 43 -3.07 11.16 -16.76
C ARG A 43 -2.88 12.42 -15.91
N LYS A 44 -3.99 13.07 -15.48
CA LYS A 44 -3.94 14.25 -14.60
C LYS A 44 -3.23 13.98 -13.27
N ALA A 45 -3.35 12.77 -12.71
CA ALA A 45 -2.64 12.40 -11.49
C ALA A 45 -1.13 12.32 -11.77
N ILE A 46 -0.74 11.71 -12.89
CA ILE A 46 0.68 11.64 -13.32
C ILE A 46 1.26 13.03 -13.55
N GLU A 47 0.52 13.91 -14.24
CA GLU A 47 0.95 15.30 -14.49
C GLU A 47 1.15 16.08 -13.18
N GLN A 48 0.37 15.76 -12.14
CA GLN A 48 0.46 16.42 -10.84
C GLN A 48 1.57 15.86 -9.95
N VAL A 49 1.72 14.52 -9.89
CA VAL A 49 2.64 13.88 -8.94
C VAL A 49 3.97 13.45 -9.55
N GLY A 50 4.06 13.40 -10.88
CA GLY A 50 5.18 12.85 -11.63
C GLY A 50 5.09 11.32 -11.84
N MET A 51 6.05 10.78 -12.58
CA MET A 51 6.20 9.34 -12.79
C MET A 51 6.68 8.60 -11.52
N LEU A 52 6.90 7.30 -11.63
CA LEU A 52 7.65 6.53 -10.63
C LEU A 52 9.03 7.16 -10.40
N ASP A 53 9.50 7.10 -9.16
CA ASP A 53 10.80 7.64 -8.78
C ASP A 53 11.90 6.61 -9.10
N GLU A 54 12.77 6.95 -10.04
CA GLU A 54 13.84 6.09 -10.56
C GLU A 54 14.88 5.69 -9.50
N ASN A 55 14.89 6.35 -8.33
CA ASN A 55 15.72 5.92 -7.20
C ASN A 55 15.23 4.59 -6.58
N PHE A 56 13.98 4.18 -6.84
CA PHE A 56 13.49 2.84 -6.52
C PHE A 56 13.69 1.90 -7.70
N VAL A 57 14.80 1.17 -7.70
CA VAL A 57 15.07 0.14 -8.72
C VAL A 57 14.11 -1.06 -8.57
N LEU A 58 13.75 -1.39 -7.33
CA LEU A 58 12.79 -2.44 -6.97
C LEU A 58 12.30 -2.24 -5.54
N TYR A 59 11.04 -2.59 -5.26
CA TYR A 59 10.35 -2.42 -3.98
C TYR A 59 10.12 -0.96 -3.60
N PHE A 60 9.00 -0.70 -2.91
CA PHE A 60 8.55 0.62 -2.47
C PHE A 60 8.29 1.66 -3.56
N GLU A 61 8.54 1.36 -4.83
CA GLU A 61 8.23 2.22 -5.99
C GLU A 61 6.73 2.51 -6.10
N ASP A 62 5.91 1.46 -6.00
CA ASP A 62 4.45 1.59 -6.08
C ASP A 62 3.87 2.24 -4.84
N GLN A 63 4.43 1.93 -3.66
CA GLN A 63 4.02 2.54 -2.40
C GLN A 63 4.35 4.03 -2.37
N ASP A 64 5.54 4.44 -2.84
CA ASP A 64 5.91 5.85 -3.01
C ASP A 64 4.92 6.57 -3.91
N TRP A 65 4.57 5.97 -5.04
CA TRP A 65 3.71 6.60 -6.02
C TRP A 65 2.28 6.75 -5.53
N CYS A 66 1.70 5.69 -4.93
CA CYS A 66 0.39 5.75 -4.28
C CYS A 66 0.38 6.79 -3.15
N TYR A 67 1.44 6.84 -2.33
CA TYR A 67 1.55 7.80 -1.25
C TYR A 67 1.65 9.26 -1.75
N ARG A 68 2.38 9.52 -2.84
CA ARG A 68 2.40 10.82 -3.50
C ARG A 68 1.03 11.20 -4.07
N MET A 69 0.31 10.26 -4.69
CA MET A 69 -1.06 10.45 -5.15
C MET A 69 -1.99 10.84 -4.00
N TRP A 70 -1.94 10.09 -2.90
CA TRP A 70 -2.72 10.36 -1.70
C TRP A 70 -2.43 11.75 -1.10
N LYS A 71 -1.15 12.15 -1.02
CA LYS A 71 -0.76 13.51 -0.58
C LYS A 71 -1.34 14.64 -1.44
N HIS A 72 -1.71 14.35 -2.69
CA HIS A 72 -2.34 15.29 -3.62
C HIS A 72 -3.86 15.11 -3.71
N GLY A 73 -4.47 14.35 -2.80
CA GLY A 73 -5.92 14.16 -2.70
C GLY A 73 -6.49 13.11 -3.65
N TRP A 74 -5.64 12.37 -4.37
CA TRP A 74 -6.09 11.25 -5.18
C TRP A 74 -6.38 10.04 -4.30
N LYS A 75 -7.43 9.29 -4.68
CA LYS A 75 -7.82 8.05 -4.02
C LYS A 75 -7.30 6.86 -4.80
N ILE A 76 -6.88 5.83 -4.07
CA ILE A 76 -6.42 4.57 -4.62
C ILE A 76 -7.51 3.54 -4.35
N TYR A 77 -7.91 2.81 -5.39
CA TYR A 77 -8.97 1.81 -5.30
C TYR A 77 -8.44 0.44 -5.72
N TYR A 78 -8.72 -0.56 -4.90
CA TYR A 78 -8.67 -1.96 -5.31
C TYR A 78 -9.93 -2.29 -6.12
N VAL A 79 -9.76 -2.96 -7.26
CA VAL A 79 -10.84 -3.29 -8.20
C VAL A 79 -10.77 -4.79 -8.53
N PRO A 80 -11.58 -5.65 -7.89
CA PRO A 80 -11.49 -7.11 -8.03
C PRO A 80 -11.83 -7.63 -9.43
N GLN A 81 -12.55 -6.84 -10.22
CA GLN A 81 -12.92 -7.16 -11.59
C GLN A 81 -11.73 -7.00 -12.56
N ALA A 82 -10.70 -6.24 -12.19
CA ALA A 82 -9.49 -6.06 -12.99
C ALA A 82 -8.45 -7.10 -12.57
N GLN A 83 -8.32 -8.18 -13.36
CA GLN A 83 -7.47 -9.31 -13.02
C GLN A 83 -6.28 -9.44 -13.98
N MET A 84 -5.12 -9.75 -13.41
CA MET A 84 -3.88 -10.06 -14.13
C MET A 84 -3.16 -11.21 -13.42
N ILE A 85 -2.54 -12.09 -14.18
CA ILE A 85 -1.63 -13.11 -13.66
C ILE A 85 -0.23 -12.49 -13.51
N HIS A 86 0.22 -12.34 -12.26
CA HIS A 86 1.58 -11.91 -11.95
C HIS A 86 2.39 -13.10 -11.42
N TYR A 87 3.42 -13.51 -12.16
CA TYR A 87 4.32 -14.60 -11.77
C TYR A 87 5.29 -14.14 -10.67
N TYR A 88 4.76 -14.03 -9.44
CA TYR A 88 5.49 -13.52 -8.30
C TYR A 88 6.62 -14.47 -7.86
N GLN A 89 7.80 -13.92 -7.61
CA GLN A 89 8.96 -14.67 -7.15
C GLN A 89 9.48 -14.11 -5.82
N ARG A 90 9.30 -14.86 -4.73
CA ARG A 90 9.81 -14.52 -3.37
C ARG A 90 11.32 -14.70 -3.21
N ARG A 91 12.12 -14.21 -4.17
CA ARG A 91 13.58 -14.44 -4.17
C ARG A 91 14.28 -13.74 -3.01
N SER A 92 13.84 -12.55 -2.60
CA SER A 92 14.39 -11.83 -1.44
C SER A 92 14.21 -12.57 -0.11
N ALA A 93 13.16 -13.39 0.04
CA ALA A 93 12.91 -14.14 1.27
C ALA A 93 13.69 -15.45 1.37
N LYS A 94 14.36 -15.89 0.29
CA LYS A 94 15.02 -17.21 0.23
C LYS A 94 16.42 -17.22 0.86
N GLN A 95 17.12 -16.08 0.90
CA GLN A 95 18.49 -15.99 1.39
C GLN A 95 18.72 -14.65 2.10
N PHE A 96 19.18 -14.70 3.36
CA PHE A 96 19.35 -13.53 4.23
C PHE A 96 20.35 -12.50 3.69
N LEU A 97 21.34 -12.95 2.90
CA LEU A 97 22.41 -12.12 2.34
C LEU A 97 22.34 -11.97 0.81
N ASN A 98 21.14 -11.97 0.22
CA ASN A 98 20.99 -11.75 -1.21
C ASN A 98 20.93 -10.25 -1.55
N VAL A 99 21.47 -9.85 -2.71
CA VAL A 99 21.34 -8.51 -3.29
C VAL A 99 19.90 -8.00 -3.24
N LEU A 100 18.91 -8.86 -3.52
CA LEU A 100 17.49 -8.48 -3.48
C LEU A 100 17.01 -8.08 -2.07
N THR A 101 17.56 -8.69 -1.02
CA THR A 101 17.27 -8.33 0.38
C THR A 101 17.85 -6.96 0.70
N TRP A 102 19.08 -6.70 0.27
CA TRP A 102 19.71 -5.39 0.42
C TRP A 102 19.02 -4.30 -0.38
N THR A 103 18.58 -4.58 -1.61
CA THR A 103 17.75 -3.65 -2.41
C THR A 103 16.45 -3.34 -1.68
N HIS A 104 15.77 -4.35 -1.13
CA HIS A 104 14.55 -4.16 -0.35
C HIS A 104 14.77 -3.24 0.87
N ILE A 105 15.83 -3.47 1.65
CA ILE A 105 16.17 -2.64 2.82
C ILE A 105 16.53 -1.21 2.39
N LYS A 106 17.32 -1.04 1.32
CA LYS A 106 17.69 0.29 0.79
C LYS A 106 16.45 1.08 0.34
N SER A 107 15.56 0.45 -0.43
CA SER A 107 14.30 1.06 -0.86
C SER A 107 13.41 1.44 0.32
N MET A 108 13.31 0.56 1.32
CA MET A 108 12.58 0.86 2.56
C MET A 108 13.15 2.10 3.28
N LEU A 109 14.46 2.13 3.53
CA LEU A 109 15.12 3.26 4.19
C LEU A 109 14.99 4.56 3.40
N TYR A 110 15.08 4.49 2.07
CA TYR A 110 14.88 5.64 1.19
C TYR A 110 13.46 6.18 1.28
N PHE A 111 12.44 5.31 1.24
CA PHE A 111 11.04 5.69 1.43
C PHE A 111 10.81 6.39 2.78
N PHE A 112 11.32 5.82 3.87
CA PHE A 112 11.21 6.42 5.21
C PHE A 112 11.90 7.78 5.27
N LYS A 113 13.11 7.90 4.71
CA LYS A 113 13.83 9.17 4.62
C LYS A 113 13.06 10.23 3.83
N LYS A 114 12.50 9.85 2.68
CA LYS A 114 11.76 10.74 1.79
C LYS A 114 10.48 11.28 2.42
N HIS A 115 9.75 10.47 3.18
CA HIS A 115 8.40 10.84 3.63
C HIS A 115 8.24 11.15 5.11
N TYR A 116 9.11 10.63 5.99
CA TYR A 116 8.93 10.70 7.45
C TYR A 116 10.05 11.42 8.19
N LEU A 117 11.24 11.54 7.60
CA LEU A 117 12.36 12.28 8.21
C LEU A 117 12.36 13.78 7.86
N GLN A 118 11.51 14.22 6.92
CA GLN A 118 11.42 15.62 6.47
C GLN A 118 10.20 16.38 7.03
N PHE A 119 9.40 15.77 7.93
CA PHE A 119 8.20 16.40 8.51
C PHE A 119 8.29 16.48 10.05
N PRO A 120 7.96 17.63 10.68
CA PRO A 120 7.69 17.66 12.11
C PRO A 120 6.44 16.82 12.42
N LEU A 121 6.48 16.06 13.52
CA LEU A 121 5.53 15.03 13.97
C LEU A 121 4.07 15.49 14.21
N SER A 122 3.67 16.69 13.80
CA SER A 122 2.42 17.34 14.22
C SER A 122 1.24 17.22 13.24
N ALA A 123 1.33 16.47 12.12
CA ALA A 123 0.29 16.47 11.09
C ALA A 123 -0.36 15.11 10.80
N HIS A 124 -0.68 14.30 11.82
CA HIS A 124 -1.41 13.04 11.61
C HIS A 124 -2.60 12.85 12.57
N ARG A 125 -3.63 13.68 12.39
CA ARG A 125 -5.02 13.32 12.72
C ARG A 125 -5.98 14.11 11.84
N LYS A 126 -6.48 13.44 10.79
CA LYS A 126 -7.85 13.51 10.20
C LYS A 126 -7.77 13.00 8.77
N GLY A 127 -8.20 11.75 8.55
CA GLY A 127 -8.20 11.17 7.21
C GLY A 127 -8.48 9.67 7.11
N ALA A 128 -8.84 8.98 8.19
CA ALA A 128 -9.38 7.61 8.14
C ALA A 128 -10.80 7.59 8.70
N GLY A 129 -11.64 8.53 8.22
CA GLY A 129 -13.08 8.45 8.39
C GLY A 129 -13.66 7.64 7.23
N VAL A 130 -13.64 6.31 7.34
CA VAL A 130 -14.55 5.50 6.54
C VAL A 130 -15.95 5.84 7.05
N SER A 131 -16.61 6.74 6.31
CA SER A 131 -18.02 7.07 6.50
C SER A 131 -18.83 5.79 6.34
N ALA A 132 -19.24 5.20 7.46
CA ALA A 132 -20.34 4.26 7.50
C ALA A 132 -21.60 5.03 7.07
N ARG A 133 -21.98 4.90 5.80
CA ARG A 133 -23.26 5.42 5.32
C ARG A 133 -24.31 4.36 5.65
N ARG A 134 -25.05 4.58 6.74
CA ARG A 134 -26.34 3.90 7.01
C ARG A 134 -27.22 4.02 5.76
N LYS A 135 -27.80 2.92 5.31
CA LYS A 135 -29.08 2.93 4.61
C LYS A 135 -30.11 2.30 5.55
N GLU A 136 -30.82 3.16 6.27
CA GLU A 136 -32.14 2.87 6.83
C GLU A 136 -33.15 3.58 5.93
N GLY A 137 -34.27 2.92 5.61
CA GLY A 137 -35.51 3.59 5.20
C GLY A 137 -35.98 3.36 3.76
N THR A 138 -36.79 2.31 3.59
CA THR A 138 -38.18 2.37 3.07
C THR A 138 -38.45 3.16 1.79
N LEU A 139 -38.77 2.46 0.69
CA LEU A 139 -40.13 2.17 0.21
C LEU A 139 -40.10 0.89 -0.64
#